data_AF-A0A1P8K3N6-F1
#
_entry.id   AF-A0A1P8K3N6-F1
#
_cell.length_a   1.000
_cell.length_b   1.000
_cell.length_c   1.000
_cell.angle_alpha   90.00
_cell.angle_beta   90.00
_cell.angle_gamma   90.00
#
_symmetry.space_group_name_H-M   'P 1'
#
loop_
_entity.id
_entity.type
_entity.pdbx_description
1 polymer ?
#
loop_
_entity_poly.entity_id
_entity_poly.type
_entity_poly.pdbx_seq_one_letter_code
_entity_poly.pdbx_strand_id
1 'polypeptide(L)'
;MVTVLVDGKPVELTKAQIAEAHKSGLRQADYTEKTQKLAEQRKAAEAETAKAREERQKYADGLNKAAAVLEAQLQEQQNIDWQHLLDTDPVEYLRQQHIAQKRHADLQQTLNQKAQLEEVVKAEQASSYREHIQNQRDLLLAKVPEWKDEAKMKQGTQEIKDYLLKAGYSESEISNVHDHRAVLNVRKAMLYDQMVAKASVAAKKINATPARVERPSTGQTQNVDKRSVAFQRLSKSGRVEDAGAVFASLLT
;
A
#
# COMPACT_ATOMS: atom_id res chain seq x y z
N MET A 1 30.02 -19.43 38.76
CA MET A 1 28.58 -19.64 38.47
C MET A 1 27.80 -18.84 39.48
N VAL A 2 26.71 -18.17 39.09
CA VAL A 2 25.78 -17.55 40.03
C VAL A 2 24.39 -18.05 39.68
N THR A 3 23.69 -18.63 40.64
CA THR A 3 22.32 -19.12 40.47
C THR A 3 21.37 -17.95 40.64
N VAL A 4 20.65 -17.59 39.58
CA VAL A 4 19.68 -16.48 39.60
C VAL A 4 18.29 -17.08 39.32
N LEU A 5 17.30 -16.63 40.09
CA LEU A 5 15.91 -17.03 39.92
C LEU A 5 15.31 -16.22 38.77
N VAL A 6 15.01 -16.88 37.65
CA VAL A 6 14.22 -16.32 36.54
C VAL A 6 12.90 -17.09 36.53
N ASP A 7 11.77 -16.40 36.72
CA ASP A 7 10.41 -16.98 36.78
C ASP A 7 10.26 -18.17 37.76
N GLY A 8 10.86 -18.04 38.95
CA GLY A 8 10.71 -19.02 40.04
C GLY A 8 11.45 -20.35 39.86
N LYS A 9 12.26 -20.51 38.81
CA LYS A 9 13.14 -21.68 38.62
C LYS A 9 14.61 -21.30 38.77
N PRO A 10 15.43 -22.06 39.53
CA PRO A 10 16.84 -21.77 39.69
C PRO A 10 17.58 -22.11 38.39
N VAL A 11 18.18 -21.10 37.76
CA VAL A 11 19.02 -21.27 36.56
C VAL A 11 20.45 -20.84 36.91
N GLU A 12 21.42 -21.71 36.66
CA GLU A 12 22.83 -21.38 36.82
C GLU A 12 23.33 -20.60 35.61
N LEU A 13 23.71 -19.34 35.83
CA LEU A 13 24.25 -18.48 34.79
C LEU A 13 25.76 -18.29 34.99
N THR A 14 26.49 -18.36 33.89
CA THR A 14 27.90 -17.98 33.84
C THR A 14 28.03 -16.45 33.88
N LYS A 15 29.19 -15.94 34.35
CA LYS A 15 29.44 -14.47 34.39
C LYS A 15 29.26 -13.81 33.02
N ALA A 16 29.53 -14.53 31.93
CA ALA A 16 29.33 -14.06 30.56
C ALA A 16 27.85 -13.90 30.20
N GLN A 17 26.98 -14.85 30.58
CA GLN A 17 25.55 -14.79 30.31
C GLN A 17 24.84 -13.69 31.11
N ILE A 18 25.28 -13.42 32.34
CA ILE A 18 24.77 -12.30 33.16
C ILE A 18 25.14 -10.95 32.52
N ALA A 19 26.38 -10.83 32.03
CA ALA A 19 26.83 -9.62 31.33
C ALA A 19 26.08 -9.39 30.01
N GLU A 20 25.73 -10.46 29.29
CA GLU A 20 24.95 -10.39 28.05
C GLU A 20 23.47 -10.06 28.30
N ALA A 21 22.85 -10.63 29.33
CA ALA A 21 21.50 -10.28 29.74
C ALA A 21 21.39 -8.81 30.20
N HIS A 22 22.37 -8.32 30.97
CA HIS A 22 22.44 -6.91 31.37
C HIS A 22 22.66 -5.98 30.16
N LYS A 23 23.56 -6.33 29.23
CA LYS A 23 23.74 -5.60 27.97
C LYS A 23 22.49 -5.63 27.08
N SER A 24 21.75 -6.73 27.06
CA SER A 24 20.49 -6.84 26.32
C SER A 24 19.40 -5.94 26.92
N GLY A 25 19.25 -5.94 28.24
CA GLY A 25 18.33 -5.05 28.96
C GLY A 25 18.65 -3.57 28.76
N LEU A 26 19.94 -3.20 28.81
CA LEU A 26 20.40 -1.83 28.50
C LEU A 26 20.05 -1.42 27.06
N ARG A 27 20.28 -2.30 26.07
CA ARG A 27 19.92 -2.01 24.66
C ARG A 27 18.40 -1.89 24.46
N GLN A 28 17.60 -2.68 25.16
CA GLN A 28 16.14 -2.62 25.09
C GLN A 28 15.60 -1.34 25.75
N ALA A 29 16.16 -0.93 26.89
CA ALA A 29 15.85 0.35 27.53
C ALA A 29 16.22 1.52 26.61
N ASP A 30 17.44 1.53 26.05
CA ASP A 30 17.89 2.54 25.08
C ASP A 30 16.98 2.62 23.85
N TYR A 31 16.54 1.48 23.32
CA TYR A 31 15.66 1.44 22.15
C TYR A 31 14.26 1.96 22.49
N THR A 32 13.75 1.64 23.67
CA THR A 32 12.46 2.10 24.16
C THR A 32 12.48 3.61 24.39
N GLU A 33 13.50 4.13 25.08
CA GLU A 33 13.68 5.56 25.30
C GLU A 33 13.85 6.32 23.98
N LYS A 34 14.68 5.82 23.04
CA LYS A 34 14.84 6.45 21.72
C LYS A 34 13.56 6.43 20.90
N THR A 35 12.79 5.34 20.95
CA THR A 35 11.52 5.23 20.24
C THR A 35 10.47 6.17 20.85
N GLN A 36 10.42 6.26 22.19
CA GLN A 36 9.56 7.21 22.89
C GLN A 36 9.95 8.65 22.56
N LYS A 37 11.24 9.00 22.63
CA LYS A 37 11.75 10.33 22.29
C LYS A 37 11.47 10.70 20.82
N LEU A 38 11.58 9.75 19.90
CA LEU A 38 11.21 9.94 18.49
C LEU A 38 9.70 10.12 18.32
N ALA A 39 8.88 9.35 19.04
CA ALA A 39 7.43 9.51 19.02
C ALA A 39 6.99 10.86 19.62
N GLU A 40 7.63 11.30 20.70
CA GLU A 40 7.44 12.62 21.30
C GLU A 40 7.84 13.74 20.33
N GLN A 41 9.00 13.62 19.67
CA GLN A 41 9.44 14.58 18.65
C GLN A 41 8.48 14.64 17.47
N ARG A 42 7.99 13.50 16.98
CA ARG A 42 6.98 13.46 15.91
C ARG A 42 5.68 14.13 16.35
N LYS A 43 5.20 13.81 17.55
CA LYS A 43 3.98 14.41 18.10
C LYS A 43 4.13 15.92 18.30
N ALA A 44 5.30 16.39 18.73
CA ALA A 44 5.61 17.81 18.85
C ALA A 44 5.62 18.49 17.47
N ALA A 45 6.27 17.90 16.47
CA ALA A 45 6.28 18.42 15.10
C ALA A 45 4.87 18.43 14.45
N GLU A 46 4.08 17.37 14.67
CA GLU A 46 2.68 17.31 14.25
C GLU A 46 1.83 18.40 14.93
N ALA A 47 2.05 18.65 16.22
CA ALA A 47 1.37 19.71 16.94
C ALA A 47 1.77 21.11 16.44
N GLU A 48 3.05 21.34 16.15
CA GLU A 48 3.53 22.61 15.58
C GLU A 48 2.98 22.85 14.17
N THR A 49 2.98 21.82 13.32
CA THR A 49 2.41 21.92 11.97
C THR A 49 0.90 22.13 12.00
N ALA A 50 0.17 21.49 12.92
CA ALA A 50 -1.25 21.72 13.14
C ALA A 50 -1.54 23.16 13.60
N LYS A 51 -0.76 23.68 14.57
CA LYS A 51 -0.87 25.08 15.01
C LYS A 51 -0.57 26.06 13.88
N ALA A 52 0.49 25.83 13.11
CA ALA A 52 0.85 26.67 11.96
C ALA A 52 -0.23 26.66 10.86
N ARG A 53 -0.96 25.55 10.69
CA ARG A 53 -2.13 25.48 9.80
C ARG A 53 -3.31 26.26 10.35
N GLU A 54 -3.60 26.13 11.64
CA GLU A 54 -4.67 26.87 12.31
C GLU A 54 -4.43 28.39 12.27
N GLU A 55 -3.20 28.84 12.56
CA GLU A 55 -2.80 30.24 12.47
C GLU A 55 -2.95 30.79 11.06
N ARG A 56 -2.55 30.03 10.04
CA ARG A 56 -2.75 30.42 8.63
C ARG A 56 -4.21 30.48 8.24
N GLN A 57 -5.05 29.56 8.74
CA GLN A 57 -6.48 29.60 8.47
C GLN A 57 -7.13 30.82 9.13
N LYS A 58 -6.78 31.12 10.38
CA LYS A 58 -7.20 32.36 11.07
C LYS A 58 -6.74 33.61 10.32
N TYR A 59 -5.51 33.61 9.80
CA TYR A 59 -4.98 34.70 8.99
C TYR A 59 -5.76 34.86 7.67
N ALA A 60 -6.04 33.77 6.96
CA ALA A 60 -6.87 33.78 5.74
C ALA A 60 -8.28 34.34 6.00
N ASP A 61 -8.92 33.91 7.10
CA ASP A 61 -10.23 34.41 7.51
C ASP A 61 -10.18 35.89 7.87
N GLY A 62 -9.10 36.35 8.50
CA GLY A 62 -8.83 37.75 8.78
C GLY A 62 -8.73 38.59 7.50
N LEU A 63 -7.97 38.12 6.50
CA LEU A 63 -7.84 38.79 5.21
C LEU A 63 -9.18 38.86 4.46
N ASN A 64 -9.96 37.78 4.46
CA ASN A 64 -11.28 37.77 3.83
C ASN A 64 -12.25 38.77 4.49
N LYS A 65 -12.24 38.87 5.83
CA LYS A 65 -13.05 39.86 6.56
C LYS A 65 -12.58 41.29 6.29
N ALA A 66 -11.26 41.52 6.28
CA ALA A 66 -10.69 42.84 5.99
C ALA A 66 -11.07 43.31 4.57
N ALA A 67 -10.96 42.43 3.58
CA ALA A 67 -11.36 42.72 2.20
C ALA A 67 -12.86 43.07 2.13
N ALA A 68 -13.73 42.26 2.74
CA ALA A 68 -15.18 42.51 2.74
C ALA A 68 -15.56 43.84 3.41
N VAL A 69 -14.91 44.20 4.51
CA VAL A 69 -15.13 45.49 5.19
C VAL A 69 -14.69 46.66 4.31
N LEU A 70 -13.52 46.56 3.68
CA LEU A 70 -13.01 47.61 2.78
C LEU A 70 -13.87 47.76 1.53
N GLU A 71 -14.34 46.67 0.95
CA GLU A 71 -15.29 46.68 -0.18
C GLU A 71 -16.61 47.34 0.19
N ALA A 72 -17.19 47.01 1.35
CA ALA A 72 -18.40 47.64 1.84
C ALA A 72 -18.22 49.15 2.06
N GLN A 73 -17.10 49.57 2.67
CA GLN A 73 -16.77 50.99 2.87
C GLN A 73 -16.58 51.75 1.56
N LEU A 74 -15.99 51.13 0.54
CA LEU A 74 -15.83 51.72 -0.78
C LEU A 74 -17.18 51.81 -1.51
N GLN A 75 -18.06 50.82 -1.34
CA GLN A 75 -19.41 50.84 -1.90
C GLN A 75 -20.25 51.97 -1.28
N GLU A 76 -20.14 52.20 0.02
CA GLU A 76 -20.79 53.34 0.69
C GLU A 76 -20.31 54.68 0.11
N GLN A 77 -19.02 54.81 -0.22
CA GLN A 77 -18.46 56.03 -0.82
C GLN A 77 -18.89 56.28 -2.27
N GLN A 78 -19.37 55.25 -3.00
CA GLN A 78 -19.92 55.45 -4.33
C GLN A 78 -21.24 56.24 -4.32
N ASN A 79 -21.92 56.28 -3.17
CA ASN A 79 -23.16 57.04 -3.01
C ASN A 79 -22.91 58.54 -2.74
N ILE A 80 -21.65 58.97 -2.60
CA ILE A 80 -21.30 60.38 -2.40
C ILE A 80 -21.42 61.11 -3.74
N ASP A 81 -22.18 62.21 -3.77
CA ASP A 81 -22.19 63.13 -4.90
C ASP A 81 -20.93 64.01 -4.86
N TRP A 82 -19.87 63.52 -5.50
CA TRP A 82 -18.56 64.16 -5.52
C TRP A 82 -18.56 65.54 -6.18
N GLN A 83 -19.45 65.76 -7.17
CA GLN A 83 -19.55 67.02 -7.88
C GLN A 83 -20.14 68.09 -6.94
N HIS A 84 -21.27 67.75 -6.29
CA HIS A 84 -21.89 68.64 -5.31
C HIS A 84 -20.96 68.89 -4.10
N LEU A 85 -20.26 67.87 -3.61
CA LEU A 85 -19.33 68.01 -2.49
C LEU A 85 -18.17 68.95 -2.84
N LEU A 86 -17.64 68.86 -4.05
CA LEU A 86 -16.58 69.75 -4.53
C LEU A 86 -17.05 71.21 -4.61
N ASP A 87 -18.28 71.45 -5.06
CA ASP A 87 -18.84 72.80 -5.21
C ASP A 87 -19.22 73.44 -3.87
N THR A 88 -19.63 72.63 -2.88
CA THR A 88 -20.09 73.10 -1.56
C THR A 88 -19.01 73.12 -0.48
N ASP A 89 -18.13 72.11 -0.44
CA ASP A 89 -17.04 71.99 0.53
C ASP A 89 -15.80 71.29 -0.06
N PRO A 90 -14.88 72.06 -0.69
CA PRO A 90 -13.66 71.53 -1.26
C PRO A 90 -12.73 70.83 -0.25
N VAL A 91 -12.79 71.19 1.04
CA VAL A 91 -11.93 70.61 2.07
C VAL A 91 -12.41 69.21 2.43
N GLU A 92 -13.72 69.05 2.64
CA GLU A 92 -14.32 67.72 2.85
C GLU A 92 -14.19 66.82 1.62
N TYR A 93 -14.26 67.39 0.40
CA TYR A 93 -13.95 66.65 -0.82
C TYR A 93 -12.55 66.03 -0.77
N LEU A 94 -11.51 66.83 -0.47
CA LEU A 94 -10.12 66.35 -0.40
C LEU A 94 -9.95 65.29 0.70
N ARG A 95 -10.62 65.47 1.84
CA ARG A 95 -10.63 64.49 2.94
C ARG A 95 -11.22 63.16 2.49
N GLN A 96 -12.39 63.18 1.88
CA GLN A 96 -13.09 61.98 1.40
C GLN A 96 -12.31 61.28 0.28
N GLN A 97 -11.72 62.05 -0.63
CA GLN A 97 -10.86 61.52 -1.69
C GLN A 97 -9.64 60.80 -1.11
N HIS A 98 -8.96 61.40 -0.12
CA HIS A 98 -7.82 60.77 0.54
C HIS A 98 -8.23 59.47 1.27
N ILE A 99 -9.40 59.46 1.94
CA ILE A 99 -9.93 58.25 2.58
C ILE A 99 -10.22 57.16 1.54
N ALA A 100 -10.85 57.50 0.41
CA ALA A 100 -11.14 56.55 -0.66
C ALA A 100 -9.86 55.96 -1.27
N GLN A 101 -8.86 56.81 -1.57
CA GLN A 101 -7.57 56.36 -2.07
C GLN A 101 -6.87 55.42 -1.08
N LYS A 102 -6.88 55.75 0.21
CA LYS A 102 -6.31 54.89 1.25
C LYS A 102 -7.02 53.54 1.31
N ARG A 103 -8.36 53.52 1.31
CA ARG A 103 -9.15 52.28 1.30
C ARG A 103 -8.88 51.42 0.07
N HIS A 104 -8.76 52.03 -1.11
CA HIS A 104 -8.35 51.32 -2.31
C HIS A 104 -6.95 50.70 -2.19
N ALA A 105 -5.98 51.44 -1.65
CA ALA A 105 -4.63 50.93 -1.41
C ALA A 105 -4.63 49.76 -0.40
N ASP A 106 -5.36 49.90 0.71
CA ASP A 106 -5.49 48.87 1.74
C ASP A 106 -6.17 47.61 1.19
N LEU A 107 -7.18 47.76 0.31
CA LEU A 107 -7.85 46.64 -0.34
C LEU A 107 -6.90 45.91 -1.30
N GLN A 108 -6.18 46.65 -2.14
CA GLN A 108 -5.18 46.07 -3.04
C GLN A 108 -4.08 45.31 -2.28
N GLN A 109 -3.59 45.87 -1.16
CA GLN A 109 -2.65 45.18 -0.30
C GLN A 109 -3.23 43.88 0.27
N THR A 110 -4.47 43.91 0.76
CA THR A 110 -5.16 42.72 1.30
C THR A 110 -5.33 41.63 0.24
N LEU A 111 -5.71 42.00 -0.98
CA LEU A 111 -5.84 41.06 -2.10
C LEU A 111 -4.50 40.44 -2.50
N ASN A 112 -3.42 41.24 -2.52
CA ASN A 112 -2.08 40.74 -2.78
C ASN A 112 -1.62 39.75 -1.71
N GLN A 113 -1.88 40.03 -0.43
CA GLN A 113 -1.57 39.12 0.67
C GLN A 113 -2.37 37.81 0.56
N LYS A 114 -3.63 37.88 0.14
CA LYS A 114 -4.47 36.69 -0.11
C LYS A 114 -3.90 35.83 -1.24
N ALA A 115 -3.55 36.44 -2.38
CA ALA A 115 -2.95 35.72 -3.50
C ALA A 115 -1.62 35.05 -3.13
N GLN A 116 -0.78 35.73 -2.35
CA GLN A 116 0.47 35.15 -1.83
C GLN A 116 0.20 33.95 -0.92
N LEU A 117 -0.80 34.05 -0.04
CA LEU A 117 -1.18 32.97 0.86
C LEU A 117 -1.70 31.74 0.08
N GLU A 118 -2.51 31.96 -0.96
CA GLU A 118 -3.02 30.89 -1.82
C GLU A 118 -1.89 30.14 -2.53
N GLU A 119 -0.88 30.86 -3.04
CA GLU A 119 0.28 30.25 -3.68
C GLU A 119 1.10 29.40 -2.68
N VAL A 120 1.29 29.89 -1.46
CA VAL A 120 1.97 29.14 -0.39
C VAL A 120 1.20 27.86 -0.05
N VAL A 121 -0.12 27.93 0.11
CA VAL A 121 -0.97 26.78 0.41
C VAL A 121 -0.92 25.75 -0.72
N LYS A 122 -0.99 26.20 -1.97
CA LYS A 122 -0.90 25.34 -3.16
C LYS A 122 0.46 24.65 -3.26
N ALA A 123 1.55 25.37 -3.00
CA ALA A 123 2.90 24.82 -2.99
C ALA A 123 3.08 23.76 -1.88
N GLU A 124 2.56 24.02 -0.68
CA GLU A 124 2.58 23.05 0.43
C GLU A 124 1.76 21.79 0.09
N GLN A 125 0.57 21.95 -0.48
CA GLN A 125 -0.26 20.82 -0.89
C GLN A 125 0.44 19.99 -1.98
N ALA A 126 1.06 20.62 -2.97
CA ALA A 126 1.83 19.93 -3.99
C ALA A 126 3.09 19.22 -3.41
N SER A 127 3.72 19.78 -2.38
CA SER A 127 4.84 19.14 -1.69
C SER A 127 4.39 17.92 -0.89
N SER A 128 3.36 18.07 -0.05
CA SER A 128 2.80 16.97 0.74
C SER A 128 2.25 15.84 -0.14
N TYR A 129 1.64 16.19 -1.27
CA TYR A 129 1.22 15.20 -2.27
C TYR A 129 2.41 14.44 -2.84
N ARG A 130 3.48 15.13 -3.28
CA ARG A 130 4.69 14.48 -3.78
C ARG A 130 5.31 13.55 -2.75
N GLU A 131 5.41 13.98 -1.49
CA GLU A 131 5.91 13.15 -0.39
C GLU A 131 5.03 11.91 -0.17
N HIS A 132 3.71 12.08 -0.19
CA HIS A 132 2.77 10.97 -0.10
C HIS A 132 3.01 9.95 -1.21
N ILE A 133 3.13 10.39 -2.46
CA ILE A 133 3.40 9.51 -3.62
C ILE A 133 4.72 8.75 -3.47
N GLN A 134 5.79 9.41 -3.00
CA GLN A 134 7.07 8.73 -2.74
C GLN A 134 6.93 7.67 -1.66
N ASN A 135 6.23 7.97 -0.57
CA ASN A 135 5.97 7.00 0.50
C ASN A 135 5.13 5.80 -0.01
N GLN A 136 4.11 6.04 -0.84
CA GLN A 136 3.37 4.96 -1.50
C GLN A 136 4.30 4.08 -2.35
N ARG A 137 5.22 4.70 -3.11
CA ARG A 137 6.20 3.99 -3.93
C ARG A 137 7.13 3.14 -3.07
N ASP A 138 7.63 3.66 -1.95
CA ASP A 138 8.52 2.93 -1.06
C ASP A 138 7.82 1.73 -0.41
N LEU A 139 6.56 1.90 0.01
CA LEU A 139 5.73 0.82 0.53
C LEU A 139 5.47 -0.26 -0.53
N LEU A 140 5.26 0.15 -1.79
CA LEU A 140 5.10 -0.78 -2.91
C LEU A 140 6.37 -1.59 -3.15
N LEU A 141 7.54 -0.94 -3.19
CA LEU A 141 8.84 -1.60 -3.36
C LEU A 141 9.20 -2.52 -2.19
N ALA A 142 8.76 -2.19 -0.97
CA ALA A 142 8.92 -3.07 0.18
C ALA A 142 8.09 -4.37 0.06
N LYS A 143 6.90 -4.30 -0.57
CA LYS A 143 6.01 -5.45 -0.80
C LYS A 143 6.33 -6.21 -2.09
N VAL A 144 6.91 -5.55 -3.08
CA VAL A 144 7.31 -6.12 -4.38
C VAL A 144 8.79 -5.78 -4.64
N PRO A 145 9.74 -6.47 -3.97
CA PRO A 145 11.17 -6.14 -4.06
C PRO A 145 11.76 -6.32 -5.47
N GLU A 146 11.14 -7.18 -6.29
CA GLU A 146 11.51 -7.37 -7.69
C GLU A 146 11.37 -6.11 -8.54
N TRP A 147 10.55 -5.14 -8.13
CA TRP A 147 10.37 -3.85 -8.81
C TRP A 147 11.42 -2.80 -8.41
N LYS A 148 12.41 -3.17 -7.58
CA LYS A 148 13.62 -2.36 -7.42
C LYS A 148 14.45 -2.30 -8.70
N ASP A 149 14.31 -3.31 -9.56
CA ASP A 149 14.83 -3.30 -10.91
C ASP A 149 13.86 -2.53 -11.82
N GLU A 150 14.36 -1.45 -12.42
CA GLU A 150 13.56 -0.56 -13.26
C GLU A 150 12.97 -1.27 -14.49
N ALA A 151 13.67 -2.27 -15.04
CA ALA A 151 13.17 -3.03 -16.18
C ALA A 151 11.95 -3.87 -15.79
N LYS A 152 12.03 -4.56 -14.64
CA LYS A 152 10.91 -5.37 -14.10
C LYS A 152 9.74 -4.51 -13.67
N MET A 153 10.01 -3.33 -13.11
CA MET A 153 8.97 -2.37 -12.74
C MET A 153 8.23 -1.85 -13.98
N LYS A 154 8.95 -1.45 -15.04
CA LYS A 154 8.34 -1.01 -16.31
C LYS A 154 7.50 -2.11 -16.93
N GLN A 155 8.02 -3.33 -16.99
CA GLN A 155 7.28 -4.46 -17.52
C GLN A 155 6.02 -4.75 -16.69
N GLY A 156 6.13 -4.86 -15.37
CA GLY A 156 4.99 -5.12 -14.49
C GLY A 156 3.93 -4.01 -14.53
N THR A 157 4.35 -2.76 -14.64
CA THR A 157 3.44 -1.61 -14.78
C THR A 157 2.71 -1.64 -16.11
N GLN A 158 3.39 -1.99 -17.21
CA GLN A 158 2.77 -2.14 -18.52
C GLN A 158 1.76 -3.29 -18.53
N GLU A 159 2.10 -4.45 -17.96
CA GLU A 159 1.20 -5.60 -17.86
C GLU A 159 -0.08 -5.25 -17.06
N ILE A 160 0.07 -4.49 -15.97
CA ILE A 160 -1.06 -3.99 -15.17
C ILE A 160 -1.92 -3.01 -15.98
N LYS A 161 -1.29 -2.07 -16.70
CA LYS A 161 -2.02 -1.12 -17.56
C LYS A 161 -2.85 -1.88 -18.59
N ASP A 162 -2.26 -2.84 -19.29
CA ASP A 162 -2.94 -3.64 -20.31
C ASP A 162 -4.07 -4.50 -19.72
N TYR A 163 -3.90 -5.02 -18.50
CA TYR A 163 -4.93 -5.75 -17.79
C TYR A 163 -6.12 -4.85 -17.42
N LEU A 164 -5.87 -3.64 -16.90
CA LEU A 164 -6.91 -2.68 -16.55
C LEU A 164 -7.66 -2.16 -17.79
N LEU A 165 -6.95 -1.91 -18.90
CA LEU A 165 -7.57 -1.55 -20.17
C LEU A 165 -8.52 -2.65 -20.67
N LYS A 166 -8.12 -3.93 -20.57
CA LYS A 166 -8.98 -5.07 -20.90
C LYS A 166 -10.19 -5.20 -19.97
N ALA A 167 -10.05 -4.78 -18.71
CA ALA A 167 -11.14 -4.76 -17.74
C ALA A 167 -12.11 -3.57 -17.94
N GLY A 168 -11.81 -2.64 -18.85
CA GLY A 168 -12.68 -1.51 -19.21
C GLY A 168 -12.33 -0.18 -18.53
N TYR A 169 -11.20 -0.09 -17.83
CA TYR A 169 -10.72 1.18 -17.30
C TYR A 169 -10.15 2.06 -18.41
N SER A 170 -10.32 3.38 -18.27
CA SER A 170 -9.74 4.37 -19.17
C SER A 170 -8.29 4.71 -18.79
N GLU A 171 -7.51 5.26 -19.73
CA GLU A 171 -6.12 5.63 -19.45
C GLU A 171 -5.96 6.71 -18.37
N SER A 172 -6.93 7.63 -18.26
CA SER A 172 -6.94 8.67 -17.24
C SER A 172 -7.18 8.12 -15.84
N GLU A 173 -8.06 7.11 -15.71
CA GLU A 173 -8.29 6.41 -14.45
C GLU A 173 -7.05 5.66 -14.00
N ILE A 174 -6.38 4.95 -14.92
CA ILE A 174 -5.15 4.19 -14.62
C ILE A 174 -4.02 5.12 -14.19
N SER A 175 -3.85 6.26 -14.88
CA SER A 175 -2.76 7.21 -14.60
C SER A 175 -2.90 7.91 -13.25
N ASN A 176 -4.11 7.98 -12.70
CA ASN A 176 -4.40 8.59 -11.40
C ASN A 176 -4.27 7.62 -10.21
N VAL A 177 -3.99 6.33 -10.46
CA VAL A 177 -3.81 5.35 -9.38
C VAL A 177 -2.40 5.43 -8.83
N HIS A 178 -2.28 6.00 -7.63
CA HIS A 178 -1.01 6.09 -6.91
C HIS A 178 -0.97 5.33 -5.58
N ASP A 179 -2.11 4.79 -5.13
CA ASP A 179 -2.16 3.97 -3.93
C ASP A 179 -1.51 2.61 -4.18
N HIS A 180 -0.46 2.29 -3.42
CA HIS A 180 0.22 1.00 -3.50
C HIS A 180 -0.71 -0.19 -3.28
N ARG A 181 -1.77 -0.03 -2.47
CA ARG A 181 -2.76 -1.09 -2.18
C ARG A 181 -3.56 -1.44 -3.43
N ALA A 182 -3.98 -0.41 -4.19
CA ALA A 182 -4.70 -0.60 -5.43
C ALA A 182 -3.81 -1.36 -6.44
N VAL A 183 -2.56 -0.92 -6.62
CA VAL A 183 -1.59 -1.59 -7.50
C VAL A 183 -1.37 -3.04 -7.09
N LEU A 184 -1.22 -3.32 -5.79
CA LEU A 184 -1.04 -4.68 -5.27
C LEU A 184 -2.26 -5.57 -5.52
N ASN A 185 -3.47 -5.04 -5.35
CA ASN A 185 -4.71 -5.79 -5.59
C ASN A 185 -4.87 -6.13 -7.07
N VAL A 186 -4.64 -5.15 -7.95
CA VAL A 186 -4.69 -5.37 -9.41
C VAL A 186 -3.64 -6.38 -9.85
N ARG A 187 -2.40 -6.26 -9.35
CA ARG A 187 -1.34 -7.23 -9.64
C ARG A 187 -1.73 -8.65 -9.21
N LYS A 188 -2.33 -8.81 -8.03
CA LYS A 188 -2.81 -10.13 -7.56
C LYS A 188 -3.93 -10.68 -8.44
N ALA A 189 -4.91 -9.86 -8.80
CA ALA A 189 -6.00 -10.27 -9.69
C ALA A 189 -5.46 -10.72 -11.06
N MET A 190 -4.57 -9.91 -11.65
CA MET A 190 -3.90 -10.24 -12.91
C MET A 190 -3.13 -11.57 -12.83
N LEU A 191 -2.30 -11.76 -11.79
CA LEU A 191 -1.54 -13.01 -11.62
C LEU A 191 -2.45 -14.22 -11.39
N TYR A 192 -3.56 -14.03 -10.68
CA TYR A 192 -4.57 -15.07 -10.47
C TYR A 192 -5.21 -15.48 -11.80
N ASP A 193 -5.67 -14.53 -12.61
CA ASP A 193 -6.28 -14.81 -13.90
C ASP A 193 -5.30 -15.49 -14.86
N GLN A 194 -4.03 -15.05 -14.87
CA GLN A 194 -2.98 -15.71 -15.64
C GLN A 194 -2.75 -17.15 -15.18
N MET A 195 -2.77 -17.41 -13.87
CA MET A 195 -2.62 -18.76 -13.31
C MET A 195 -3.79 -19.66 -13.72
N VAL A 196 -5.03 -19.18 -13.59
CA VAL A 196 -6.24 -19.93 -13.99
C VAL A 196 -6.24 -20.22 -15.50
N ALA A 197 -5.90 -19.22 -16.31
CA ALA A 197 -5.79 -19.39 -17.76
C ALA A 197 -4.74 -20.45 -18.11
N LYS A 198 -3.53 -20.39 -17.53
CA LYS A 198 -2.47 -21.39 -17.74
C LYS A 198 -2.90 -22.78 -17.28
N ALA A 199 -3.57 -22.90 -16.14
CA ALA A 199 -4.09 -24.18 -15.64
C ALA A 199 -5.13 -24.78 -16.59
N SER A 200 -6.05 -23.97 -17.13
CA SER A 200 -7.04 -24.43 -18.11
C SER A 200 -6.41 -24.90 -19.42
N VAL A 201 -5.35 -24.23 -19.89
CA VAL A 201 -4.59 -24.63 -21.08
C VAL A 201 -3.82 -25.91 -20.82
N ALA A 202 -3.19 -26.05 -19.65
CA ALA A 202 -2.50 -27.28 -19.25
C ALA A 202 -3.47 -28.47 -19.16
N ALA A 203 -4.65 -28.28 -18.55
CA ALA A 203 -5.70 -29.31 -18.50
C ALA A 203 -6.18 -29.70 -19.91
N LYS A 204 -6.38 -28.74 -20.81
CA LYS A 204 -6.73 -29.02 -22.22
C LYS A 204 -5.62 -29.79 -22.95
N LYS A 205 -4.34 -29.49 -22.69
CA LYS A 205 -3.20 -30.23 -23.29
C LYS A 205 -3.11 -31.67 -22.77
N ILE A 206 -3.40 -31.91 -21.48
CA ILE A 206 -3.45 -33.25 -20.91
C ILE A 206 -4.60 -34.05 -21.54
N ASN A 207 -5.79 -33.45 -21.68
CA ASN A 207 -6.94 -34.10 -22.33
C ASN A 207 -6.76 -34.31 -23.85
N ALA A 208 -5.96 -33.48 -24.51
CA ALA A 208 -5.61 -33.62 -25.92
C ALA A 208 -4.43 -34.58 -26.16
N THR A 209 -3.74 -35.01 -25.10
CA THR A 209 -2.73 -36.06 -25.22
C THR A 209 -3.50 -37.39 -25.30
N PRO A 210 -3.42 -38.13 -26.43
CA PRO A 210 -4.15 -39.39 -26.55
C PRO A 210 -3.74 -40.30 -25.39
N ALA A 211 -4.73 -40.84 -24.67
CA ALA A 211 -4.48 -41.85 -23.66
C ALA A 211 -3.55 -42.89 -24.26
N ARG A 212 -2.44 -43.18 -23.58
CA ARG A 212 -1.50 -44.21 -24.02
C ARG A 212 -2.30 -45.50 -24.14
N VAL A 213 -2.68 -45.85 -25.37
CA VAL A 213 -3.33 -47.11 -25.67
C VAL A 213 -2.26 -48.14 -25.39
N GLU A 214 -2.37 -48.80 -24.23
CA GLU A 214 -1.62 -50.02 -23.99
C GLU A 214 -2.00 -50.96 -25.12
N ARG A 215 -1.08 -51.13 -26.07
CA ARG A 215 -1.23 -52.13 -27.12
C ARG A 215 -1.42 -53.47 -26.39
N PRO A 216 -2.44 -54.27 -26.73
CA PRO A 216 -2.45 -55.66 -26.33
C PRO A 216 -1.15 -56.27 -26.86
N SER A 217 -0.22 -56.57 -25.95
CA SER A 217 1.00 -57.28 -26.32
C SER A 217 0.54 -58.69 -26.71
N THR A 218 0.50 -58.94 -28.01
CA THR A 218 0.42 -60.29 -28.55
C THR A 218 1.69 -61.03 -28.17
N GLY A 219 1.56 -61.97 -27.24
CA GLY A 219 2.46 -63.11 -27.14
C GLY A 219 3.77 -62.89 -26.38
N GLN A 220 3.69 -62.65 -25.07
CA GLN A 220 4.62 -63.30 -24.15
C GLN A 220 3.80 -63.93 -23.02
N THR A 221 3.73 -65.25 -23.03
CA THR A 221 3.24 -66.02 -21.88
C THR A 221 4.11 -65.66 -20.69
N GLN A 222 3.61 -64.80 -19.82
CA GLN A 222 4.18 -64.64 -18.49
C GLN A 222 4.25 -66.04 -17.90
N ASN A 223 5.45 -66.45 -17.46
CA ASN A 223 5.62 -67.68 -16.69
C ASN A 223 4.83 -67.49 -15.40
N VAL A 224 3.55 -67.87 -15.44
CA VAL A 224 2.69 -67.85 -14.27
C VAL A 224 3.23 -68.91 -13.34
N ASP A 225 3.67 -68.47 -12.17
CA ASP A 225 4.19 -69.35 -11.13
C ASP A 225 3.14 -70.44 -10.83
N LYS A 226 3.44 -71.66 -11.26
CA LYS A 226 2.52 -72.82 -11.18
C LYS A 226 2.09 -73.07 -9.74
N ARG A 227 2.92 -72.69 -8.76
CA ARG A 227 2.63 -72.81 -7.34
C ARG A 227 1.53 -71.83 -6.91
N SER A 228 1.57 -70.59 -7.39
CA SER A 228 0.54 -69.59 -7.10
C SER A 228 -0.84 -70.00 -7.67
N VAL A 229 -0.85 -70.62 -8.85
CA VAL A 229 -2.08 -71.13 -9.49
C VAL A 229 -2.63 -72.33 -8.73
N ALA A 230 -1.78 -73.26 -8.30
CA ALA A 230 -2.19 -74.40 -7.49
C ALA A 230 -2.80 -73.96 -6.15
N PHE A 231 -2.18 -73.01 -5.46
CA PHE A 231 -2.71 -72.42 -4.22
C PHE A 231 -4.05 -71.70 -4.42
N GLN A 232 -4.19 -70.94 -5.51
CA GLN A 232 -5.46 -70.27 -5.84
C GLN A 232 -6.58 -71.25 -6.21
N ARG A 233 -6.25 -72.40 -6.81
CA ARG A 233 -7.25 -73.44 -7.09
C ARG A 233 -7.70 -74.11 -5.82
N LEU A 234 -6.77 -74.51 -4.96
CA LEU A 234 -7.10 -75.07 -3.64
C LEU A 234 -7.96 -74.11 -2.81
N SER A 235 -7.62 -72.81 -2.77
CA SER A 235 -8.39 -71.84 -1.99
C SER A 235 -9.82 -71.64 -2.52
N LYS A 236 -10.05 -71.90 -3.81
CA LYS A 236 -11.37 -71.78 -4.45
C LYS A 236 -12.18 -73.07 -4.41
N SER A 237 -11.55 -74.24 -4.56
CA SER A 237 -12.24 -75.52 -4.67
C SER A 237 -12.37 -76.24 -3.33
N GLY A 238 -11.40 -76.07 -2.42
CA GLY A 238 -11.35 -76.76 -1.13
C GLY A 238 -11.24 -78.29 -1.22
N ARG A 239 -10.94 -78.83 -2.40
CA ARG A 239 -10.93 -80.29 -2.66
C ARG A 239 -9.61 -80.92 -2.24
N VAL A 240 -9.67 -82.18 -1.79
CA VAL A 240 -8.51 -82.94 -1.31
C VAL A 240 -7.53 -83.21 -2.46
N GLU A 241 -8.03 -83.38 -3.68
CA GLU A 241 -7.24 -83.60 -4.89
C GLU A 241 -6.38 -82.37 -5.25
N ASP A 242 -6.94 -81.16 -5.11
CA ASP A 242 -6.22 -79.91 -5.35
C ASP A 242 -5.20 -79.62 -4.25
N ALA A 243 -5.44 -80.09 -3.02
CA ALA A 243 -4.45 -80.05 -1.95
C ALA A 243 -3.24 -80.94 -2.29
N GLY A 244 -3.49 -82.13 -2.83
CA GLY A 244 -2.46 -83.02 -3.33
C GLY A 244 -1.56 -82.38 -4.40
N ALA A 245 -2.14 -81.60 -5.32
CA ALA A 245 -1.39 -80.87 -6.34
C ALA A 245 -0.49 -79.76 -5.74
N VAL A 246 -0.96 -79.07 -4.69
CA VAL A 246 -0.16 -78.09 -3.94
C VAL A 246 1.00 -78.79 -3.22
N PHE A 247 0.74 -79.89 -2.51
CA PHE A 247 1.80 -80.63 -1.81
C PHE A 247 2.84 -81.25 -2.76
N ALA A 248 2.42 -81.79 -3.90
CA ALA A 248 3.33 -82.28 -4.92
C ALA A 248 4.26 -81.17 -5.44
N SER A 249 3.75 -79.94 -5.61
CA SER A 249 4.55 -78.78 -6.01
C SER A 249 5.54 -78.27 -4.95
N LEU A 250 5.45 -78.77 -3.70
CA LEU A 250 6.36 -78.43 -2.61
C LEU A 250 7.49 -79.45 -2.43
N LEU A 251 7.34 -80.66 -2.98
CA LEU A 251 8.27 -81.78 -2.80
C LEU A 251 9.24 -81.96 -3.99
N THR A 252 9.05 -81.21 -5.07
CA THR A 252 9.92 -81.11 -6.25
C THR A 252 10.62 -79.78 -6.29
#